data_AF-A0A2N2IVA9-F1
#
_entry.id   AF-A0A2N2IVA9-F1
#
_cell.length_a   1.000
_cell.length_b   1.000
_cell.length_c   1.000
_cell.angle_alpha   90.00
_cell.angle_beta   90.00
_cell.angle_gamma   90.00
#
_symmetry.space_group_name_H-M   'P 1'
#
loop_
_entity.id
_entity.type
_entity.pdbx_description
1 polymer ?
#
loop_
_entity_poly.entity_id
_entity_poly.type
_entity_poly.pdbx_seq_one_letter_code
_entity_poly.pdbx_strand_id
1 'polypeptide(L)' 'MPGAKTQDTDKLTPVMRQFHAAKQAYPDAILFFRMGDFYEMFYDDAVVAARELELTLTSR' A
#
# COMPACT_ATOMS: atom_id res chain seq x y z
N MET A 1 25.62 -1.18 13.56
CA MET A 1 24.47 -2.06 13.86
C MET A 1 23.66 -1.40 14.99
N PRO A 2 22.33 -1.51 15.07
CA PRO A 2 21.29 -1.29 14.06
C PRO A 2 20.22 -0.30 14.59
N GLY A 3 19.92 0.76 13.83
CA GLY A 3 18.81 1.68 14.12
C GLY A 3 17.57 1.26 13.34
N ALA A 4 16.91 0.18 13.76
CA ALA A 4 15.60 -0.18 13.25
C ALA A 4 14.61 0.92 13.67
N LYS A 5 14.17 1.73 12.71
CA LYS A 5 13.10 2.71 12.91
C LYS A 5 11.79 1.96 13.13
N THR A 6 11.49 1.64 14.38
CA THR A 6 10.15 1.28 14.82
C THR A 6 9.28 2.53 14.70
N GLN A 7 8.41 2.60 13.70
CA GLN A 7 7.43 3.66 13.56
C GLN A 7 6.05 3.00 13.46
N ASP A 8 5.34 3.00 14.60
CA ASP A 8 3.88 2.99 14.74
C ASP A 8 3.08 1.93 13.98
N THR A 9 3.40 0.64 14.16
CA THR A 9 2.56 -0.46 13.65
C THR A 9 1.22 -0.60 14.39
N ASP A 10 1.06 0.09 15.54
CA ASP A 10 -0.10 -0.01 16.43
C ASP A 10 -1.26 0.94 16.06
N LYS A 11 -0.99 1.97 15.23
CA LYS A 11 -2.01 2.87 14.66
C LYS A 11 -2.42 2.53 13.23
N LEU A 12 -1.72 1.59 12.58
CA LEU A 12 -2.08 1.16 11.24
C LEU A 12 -3.30 0.22 11.30
N THR A 13 -4.26 0.45 10.41
CA THR A 13 -5.38 -0.48 10.22
C THR A 13 -4.83 -1.88 9.91
N PRO A 14 -5.54 -2.96 10.26
CA PRO A 14 -5.09 -4.32 9.98
C PRO A 14 -4.69 -4.54 8.52
N VAL A 15 -5.36 -3.85 7.59
CA VAL A 15 -5.06 -3.82 6.15
C VAL A 15 -3.68 -3.22 5.89
N MET A 16 -3.36 -2.07 6.47
CA MET A 16 -2.07 -1.40 6.24
C MET A 16 -0.89 -2.21 6.77
N ARG A 17 -1.08 -3.01 7.84
CA ARG A 17 -0.06 -3.96 8.29
C ARG A 17 0.22 -5.05 7.26
N GLN A 18 -0.83 -5.60 6.65
CA GLN A 18 -0.68 -6.58 5.57
C GLN A 18 -0.07 -5.97 4.31
N PHE A 19 -0.47 -4.75 3.96
CA PHE A 19 0.15 -3.98 2.87
C PHE A 19 1.64 -3.83 3.08
N HIS A 20 2.06 -3.39 4.27
CA HIS A 20 3.47 -3.16 4.55
C HIS A 20 4.28 -4.46 4.53
N ALA A 21 3.74 -5.56 5.07
CA ALA A 21 4.39 -6.87 5.01
C ALA A 21 4.54 -7.39 3.57
N ALA A 22 3.50 -7.25 2.75
CA ALA A 22 3.55 -7.61 1.33
C ALA A 22 4.52 -6.71 0.54
N LYS A 23 4.58 -5.41 0.86
CA LYS A 23 5.47 -4.45 0.20
C LYS A 23 6.93 -4.70 0.56
N GLN A 24 7.21 -5.16 1.77
CA GLN A 24 8.56 -5.60 2.14
C GLN A 24 9.00 -6.85 1.37
N ALA A 25 8.06 -7.76 1.05
CA ALA A 25 8.34 -8.92 0.20
C ALA A 25 8.49 -8.55 -1.28
N TYR A 26 7.76 -7.52 -1.75
CA TYR A 26 7.74 -7.07 -3.14
C TYR A 26 7.83 -5.54 -3.24
N PRO A 27 9.01 -4.95 -3.01
CA PRO A 27 9.18 -3.49 -2.95
C PRO A 27 8.94 -2.82 -4.31
N ASP A 28 9.27 -3.51 -5.40
CA ASP A 28 9.18 -2.98 -6.77
C ASP A 28 7.86 -3.30 -7.48
N ALA A 29 6.92 -3.97 -6.80
CA ALA A 29 5.63 -4.35 -7.37
C ALA A 29 4.49 -3.48 -6.83
N ILE A 30 3.49 -3.23 -7.68
CA ILE A 30 2.24 -2.57 -7.29
C ILE A 30 1.33 -3.62 -6.63
N LEU A 31 0.91 -3.36 -5.38
CA LEU A 31 0.05 -4.27 -4.64
C LEU A 31 -1.43 -3.90 -4.82
N PHE A 32 -2.20 -4.85 -5.37
CA PHE A 32 -3.64 -4.72 -5.54
C PHE A 32 -4.36 -5.37 -4.34
N PHE A 33 -4.95 -4.54 -3.47
CA PHE A 33 -5.74 -5.00 -2.34
C PHE A 33 -7.20 -5.14 -2.74
N ARG A 34 -7.70 -6.37 -2.74
CA ARG A 34 -9.11 -6.62 -3.03
C ARG A 34 -9.98 -6.16 -1.86
N MET A 35 -10.77 -5.12 -2.06
CA MET A 35 -11.83 -4.70 -1.15
C MET A 35 -13.19 -4.85 -1.83
N GLY A 36 -13.82 -6.00 -1.60
CA GLY A 36 -15.09 -6.34 -2.25
C GLY A 36 -14.93 -6.58 -3.75
N ASP A 37 -15.60 -5.74 -4.54
CA ASP A 37 -15.60 -5.78 -6.01
C ASP A 37 -14.51 -4.90 -6.64
N PHE A 38 -13.81 -4.08 -5.84
CA PHE A 38 -12.76 -3.19 -6.31
C PHE A 38 -11.39 -3.64 -5.80
N TYR A 39 -10.36 -3.27 -6.57
CA TYR A 39 -8.98 -3.32 -6.11
C TYR A 39 -8.55 -1.93 -5.70
N GLU A 40 -8.20 -1.79 -4.44
CA GLU A 40 -7.61 -0.59 -3.88
C GLU A 40 -6.08 -0.72 -3.87
N MET A 41 -5.42 0.38 -4.14
CA MET A 41 -3.97 0.51 -4.06
C MET A 41 -3.69 1.65 -3.09
N PHE A 42 -2.56 1.60 -2.40
CA PHE A 42 -2.25 2.53 -1.33
C PHE A 42 -0.93 3.27 -1.59
N TYR A 43 -0.81 4.48 -1.04
CA TYR A 43 0.39 5.31 -1.14
C TYR A 43 0.81 5.57 -2.59
N ASP A 44 2.11 5.46 -2.90
CA ASP A 44 2.67 5.72 -4.23
C ASP A 44 2.16 4.74 -5.29
N ASP A 45 1.80 3.52 -4.91
CA ASP A 45 1.26 2.52 -5.84
C ASP A 45 -0.06 3.00 -6.45
N ALA A 46 -0.89 3.69 -5.66
CA ALA A 46 -2.14 4.27 -6.13
C ALA A 46 -1.90 5.38 -7.15
N VAL A 47 -0.89 6.24 -6.91
CA VAL A 47 -0.55 7.35 -7.80
C VAL A 47 0.02 6.85 -9.12
N VAL A 48 0.94 5.88 -9.06
CA VAL A 48 1.52 5.26 -10.25
C VAL A 48 0.43 4.56 -11.04
N ALA A 49 -0.38 3.70 -10.41
CA ALA A 49 -1.44 3.00 -11.12
C ALA A 49 -2.51 3.95 -11.68
N ALA A 50 -2.89 5.00 -10.95
CA ALA A 50 -3.81 6.01 -11.45
C ALA A 50 -3.28 6.73 -12.69
N ARG A 51 -1.97 7.02 -12.73
CA ARG A 51 -1.33 7.63 -13.89
C ARG A 51 -1.21 6.66 -15.07
N GLU A 52 -0.76 5.44 -14.84
CA GLU A 52 -0.50 4.45 -15.90
C GLU A 52 -1.79 3.84 -16.46
N LEU A 53 -2.83 3.69 -15.64
CA LEU A 53 -4.13 3.11 -16.01
C LEU A 53 -5.21 4.17 -16.25
N GLU A 54 -4.84 5.46 -16.21
CA GLU A 54 -5.76 6.60 -16.32
C GLU A 54 -6.98 6.51 -15.38
N LEU A 55 -6.75 6.05 -14.15
CA LEU A 55 -7.80 5.89 -13.13
C LEU A 55 -7.95 7.18 -12.32
N THR A 56 -9.18 7.45 -11.86
CA THR A 56 -9.45 8.54 -10.91
C THR A 56 -8.87 8.18 -9.55
N LEU A 57 -7.84 8.92 -9.11
CA LEU A 57 -7.26 8.79 -7.77
C LEU A 57 -8.26 9.31 -6.73
N THR A 58 -8.76 8.42 -5.87
CA THR A 58 -9.60 8.76 -4.72
C THR A 58 -8.82 8.53 -3.43
N SER A 59 -8.86 9.50 -2.53
CA SER A 59 -8.21 9.42 -1.22
C SER A 59 -9.28 9.25 -0.15
N ARG A 60 -9.05 8.36 0.82
CA ARG A 60 -9.96 8.11 1.95
C ARG A 60 -9.23 8.25 3.28
#